data_AF-A0A2E6HM80-F1
#
_entry.id   AF-A0A2E6HM80-F1
#
_cell.length_a   1.000
_cell.length_b   1.000
_cell.length_c   1.000
_cell.angle_alpha   90.00
_cell.angle_beta   90.00
_cell.angle_gamma   90.00
#
_symmetry.space_group_name_H-M   'P 1'
#
loop_
_entity.id
_entity.type
_entity.pdbx_description
1 polymer ?
#
loop_
_entity_poly.entity_id
_entity_poly.type
_entity_poly.pdbx_seq_one_letter_code
_entity_poly.pdbx_strand_id
1 'polypeptide(L)' 'MMKSSNKKIPPKPKKPDDSECCNRGCENCVFVYYERALKKWEQKVKRLKLKGSD' A
#
# COMPACT_ATOMS: atom_id res chain seq x y z
N MET A 1 27.93 -8.05 10.68
CA MET A 1 26.54 -8.54 10.59
C MET A 1 25.97 -8.13 9.23
N MET A 2 25.79 -9.08 8.31
CA MET A 2 25.37 -8.81 6.93
C MET A 2 23.83 -8.75 6.88
N LYS A 3 23.25 -7.56 6.70
CA LYS A 3 21.81 -7.40 6.44
C LYS A 3 21.54 -7.84 5.00
N SER A 4 21.33 -9.14 4.81
CA SER A 4 20.78 -9.72 3.58
C SER A 4 19.41 -9.07 3.32
N SER A 5 19.43 -8.03 2.49
CA SER A 5 18.28 -7.23 2.11
C SER A 5 17.48 -8.03 1.11
N ASN A 6 16.86 -9.11 1.59
CA ASN A 6 15.84 -9.82 0.86
C ASN A 6 14.75 -8.77 0.60
N LYS A 7 14.68 -8.25 -0.63
CA LYS A 7 13.80 -7.15 -1.05
C LYS A 7 12.35 -7.65 -1.01
N LYS A 8 11.85 -7.94 0.18
CA LYS A 8 10.50 -8.45 0.40
C LYS A 8 9.54 -7.35 -0.01
N ILE A 9 8.67 -7.70 -0.94
CA ILE A 9 7.56 -6.84 -1.35
C ILE A 9 6.75 -6.55 -0.08
N PRO A 10 6.49 -5.27 0.27
CA PRO A 10 5.67 -4.96 1.44
C PRO A 10 4.28 -5.60 1.29
N PRO A 11 3.58 -5.92 2.39
CA PRO A 11 2.21 -6.41 2.30
C PRO A 11 1.30 -5.35 1.67
N LYS A 12 0.32 -5.80 0.89
CA LYS A 12 -0.70 -4.91 0.29
C LYS A 12 -1.56 -4.31 1.42
N PRO A 13 -1.93 -3.01 1.34
CA PRO A 13 -2.88 -2.42 2.27
C PRO A 13 -4.19 -3.22 2.31
N LYS A 14 -4.74 -3.39 3.51
CA LYS A 14 -6.04 -4.04 3.69
C LYS A 14 -7.14 -3.06 3.26
N LYS A 15 -8.07 -3.53 2.42
CA LYS A 15 -9.26 -2.75 2.06
C LYS A 15 -10.14 -2.59 3.32
N PRO A 16 -10.59 -1.36 3.65
CA PRO A 16 -11.52 -1.16 4.75
C PRO A 16 -12.90 -1.76 4.40
N ASP A 17 -13.68 -2.04 5.42
CA ASP A 17 -15.07 -2.47 5.29
C ASP A 17 -15.99 -1.26 5.04
N ASP A 18 -17.12 -1.49 4.39
CA ASP A 18 -18.10 -0.43 4.10
C ASP A 18 -18.71 0.14 5.39
N SER A 19 -18.79 -0.66 6.46
CA SER A 19 -19.23 -0.21 7.80
C SER A 19 -18.28 0.78 8.47
N GLU A 20 -17.00 0.81 8.06
CA GLU A 20 -16.02 1.80 8.55
C GLU A 20 -16.21 3.17 7.87
N CYS A 21 -16.98 3.23 6.78
CA CYS A 21 -17.32 4.46 6.08
C CYS A 21 -18.66 5.02 6.56
N CYS A 22 -18.65 6.25 7.06
CA CYS A 22 -19.89 6.92 7.48
C CYS A 22 -20.82 7.31 6.30
N ASN A 23 -20.37 7.15 5.04
CA ASN A 23 -21.10 7.45 3.80
C ASN A 23 -21.62 8.90 3.67
N ARG A 24 -20.92 9.85 4.29
CA ARG A 24 -21.28 11.28 4.25
C ARG A 24 -20.46 12.11 3.25
N GLY A 25 -19.64 11.47 2.42
CA GLY A 25 -18.74 12.18 1.50
C GLY A 25 -17.58 12.91 2.19
N CYS A 26 -17.06 12.38 3.31
CA CYS A 26 -15.99 13.01 4.07
C CYS A 26 -14.67 13.07 3.28
N GLU A 27 -13.96 14.20 3.36
CA GLU A 27 -12.62 14.39 2.76
C GLU A 27 -11.59 13.40 3.33
N ASN A 28 -11.67 13.12 4.64
CA ASN A 28 -10.82 12.18 5.35
C ASN A 28 -11.51 10.81 5.51
N CYS A 29 -12.01 10.25 4.41
CA CYS A 29 -12.65 8.94 4.39
C CYS A 29 -11.63 7.79 4.49
N VAL A 30 -12.02 6.68 5.14
CA VAL A 30 -11.22 5.44 5.22
C VAL A 30 -10.82 4.92 3.84
N PHE A 31 -11.70 5.03 2.85
CA PHE A 31 -11.41 4.67 1.47
C PHE A 31 -10.38 5.60 0.83
N VAL A 32 -10.42 6.91 1.10
CA VAL A 32 -9.42 7.87 0.62
C VAL A 32 -8.04 7.55 1.18
N TYR A 33 -7.95 7.23 2.47
CA TYR A 33 -6.68 6.78 3.05
C TYR A 33 -6.20 5.46 2.45
N TYR A 34 -7.10 4.50 2.25
CA TYR A 34 -6.79 3.23 1.60
C TYR A 34 -6.24 3.42 0.18
N GLU A 35 -6.89 4.24 -0.66
CA GLU A 35 -6.43 4.53 -2.03
C GLU A 35 -5.05 5.19 -2.04
N ARG A 36 -4.81 6.15 -1.14
CA ARG A 36 -3.49 6.78 -0.97
C ARG A 36 -2.43 5.77 -0.55
N ALA A 37 -2.75 4.87 0.37
CA ALA A 37 -1.84 3.80 0.81
C ALA A 37 -1.57 2.79 -0.31
N LEU A 38 -2.60 2.42 -1.06
CA LEU A 38 -2.52 1.49 -2.19
C LEU A 38 -1.61 2.04 -3.29
N LYS A 39 -1.79 3.30 -3.69
CA LYS A 39 -0.95 3.97 -4.69
C LYS A 39 0.52 4.01 -4.28
N LYS A 40 0.81 4.29 -3.01
CA LYS A 40 2.18 4.26 -2.45
C LYS A 40 2.76 2.84 -2.49
N TRP A 41 1.95 1.84 -2.13
CA TRP A 41 2.36 0.45 -2.18
C TRP A 41 2.68 0.01 -3.61
N GLU A 42 1.82 0.29 -4.58
CA GLU A 42 2.02 -0.05 -6.00
C GLU A 42 3.31 0.54 -6.55
N GLN A 43 3.59 1.82 -6.25
CA GLN A 43 4.84 2.47 -6.63
C GLN A 43 6.06 1.77 -6.01
N LYS A 44 5.97 1.37 -4.75
CA LYS A 44 7.05 0.66 -4.05
C LYS A 44 7.26 -0.74 -4.64
N VAL A 45 6.19 -1.49 -4.89
CA VAL A 45 6.25 -2.82 -5.53
C VAL A 45 6.84 -2.71 -6.93
N LYS A 46 6.39 -1.76 -7.75
CA LYS A 46 6.94 -1.53 -9.09
C LYS A 46 8.45 -1.27 -9.04
N ARG A 47 8.90 -0.40 -8.13
CA ARG A 47 10.34 -0.13 -7.92
C ARG A 47 11.12 -1.35 -7.47
N LEU A 48 10.54 -2.20 -6.62
CA LEU A 48 11.21 -3.42 -6.13
C LEU A 48 11.28 -4.50 -7.22
N LYS A 49 10.22 -4.68 -8.02
CA LYS A 49 10.18 -5.60 -9.16
C LYS A 49 11.22 -5.24 -10.21
N LEU A 50 11.33 -3.95 -10.56
CA LEU A 50 12.36 -3.48 -11.51
C LEU A 50 13.79 -3.66 -11.00
N LYS A 51 13.98 -3.70 -9.67
CA LYS A 51 15.30 -3.87 -9.03
C LYS A 51 15.66 -5.32 -8.72
N GLY A 52 14.86 -6.29 -9.19
CA GLY A 52 15.05 -7.72 -8.96
C GLY A 52 15.28 -8.55 -10.23
N SER A 53 15.48 -7.90 -11.39
CA SER A 53 15.88 -8.52 -12.67
C SER A 53 17.30 -8.11 -13.05
N ASP A 54 18.23 -8.19 -12.09
CA ASP A 54 19.69 -8.14 -12.31
C ASP A 54 20.30 -9.36 -11.61
#